data_AF-A0A0M0LKU9-F1
#
_entry.id   AF-A0A0M0LKU9-F1
#
_cell.length_a   1.000
_cell.length_b   1.000
_cell.length_c   1.000
_cell.angle_alpha   90.00
_cell.angle_beta   90.00
_cell.angle_gamma   90.00
#
_symmetry.space_group_name_H-M   'P 1'
#
loop_
_entity.id
_entity.type
_entity.pdbx_description
1 polymer ?
#
loop_
_entity_poly.entity_id
_entity_poly.type
_entity_poly.pdbx_seq_one_letter_code
_entity_poly.pdbx_strand_id
1 'polypeptide(L)'
;MVSRIISNWQPYCIEENCIGIGSTRKVYRVDEFVIKVHLHPIGYKQSLNEIEIYEYMKARNVSDLLAEMVYVNEDICIQRYYENLELKNNQTYELNVVEDCRIPPKLKALLRELDQRFDSFDLKDSSNFGLDAEGHLVLIDFGMTKSLYETEWVPLAEAGKLPQIYFEKCRVCGIEKELRMYGQKDKDRRCYDCGKQ
;
A
#
# COMPACT_ATOMS: atom_id res chain seq x y z
N MET A 1 14.03 -3.67 -18.89
CA MET A 1 14.18 -4.03 -17.46
C MET A 1 12.90 -4.66 -16.92
N VAL A 2 11.75 -3.98 -17.00
CA VAL A 2 10.46 -4.51 -16.48
C VAL A 2 10.05 -5.88 -17.03
N SER A 3 10.25 -6.19 -18.32
CA SER A 3 9.96 -7.53 -18.87
C SER A 3 10.75 -8.64 -18.18
N ARG A 4 11.98 -8.35 -17.72
CA ARG A 4 12.80 -9.31 -16.97
C ARG A 4 12.24 -9.51 -15.56
N ILE A 5 11.76 -8.44 -14.93
CA ILE A 5 11.09 -8.52 -13.63
C ILE A 5 9.82 -9.39 -13.76
N ILE A 6 8.97 -9.11 -14.76
CA ILE A 6 7.73 -9.87 -15.02
C ILE A 6 8.02 -11.37 -15.17
N SER A 7 9.03 -11.74 -15.97
CA SER A 7 9.32 -13.15 -16.25
C SER A 7 10.04 -13.89 -15.11
N ASN A 8 10.65 -13.18 -14.16
CA ASN A 8 11.47 -13.80 -13.11
C ASN A 8 11.57 -12.89 -11.87
N TRP A 9 10.44 -12.64 -11.22
CA TRP A 9 10.32 -11.67 -10.12
C TRP A 9 10.85 -12.21 -8.79
N GLN A 10 10.76 -13.53 -8.56
CA GLN A 10 11.03 -14.17 -7.28
C GLN A 10 12.44 -13.88 -6.73
N PRO A 11 13.52 -13.89 -7.54
CA PRO A 11 14.86 -13.57 -7.05
C PRO A 11 15.03 -12.13 -6.55
N TYR A 12 14.12 -11.23 -6.91
CA TYR A 12 14.12 -9.86 -6.41
C TYR A 12 13.37 -9.71 -5.08
N CYS A 13 12.56 -10.69 -4.69
CA CYS A 13 11.77 -10.68 -3.46
C CYS A 13 12.57 -11.15 -2.24
N ILE A 14 13.73 -10.54 -2.05
CA ILE A 14 14.63 -10.76 -0.91
C ILE A 14 14.41 -9.70 0.17
N GLU A 15 14.90 -9.95 1.38
CA GLU A 15 14.66 -9.10 2.54
C GLU A 15 15.23 -7.69 2.35
N GLU A 16 16.40 -7.59 1.72
CA GLU A 16 17.10 -6.32 1.44
C GLU A 16 16.28 -5.40 0.53
N ASN A 17 15.41 -5.97 -0.29
CA ASN A 17 14.53 -5.23 -1.19
C ASN A 17 13.16 -4.97 -0.57
N CYS A 18 12.81 -5.58 0.56
CA CYS A 18 11.50 -5.43 1.17
C CYS A 18 11.36 -4.03 1.79
N ILE A 19 10.36 -3.28 1.32
CA ILE A 19 10.10 -1.90 1.75
C ILE A 19 8.74 -1.73 2.44
N GLY A 20 7.93 -2.79 2.51
CA GLY A 20 6.65 -2.73 3.20
C GLY A 20 5.93 -4.07 3.25
N ILE A 21 5.15 -4.27 4.31
CA ILE A 21 4.23 -5.40 4.44
C ILE A 21 2.85 -4.92 4.89
N GLY A 22 1.88 -5.15 4.02
CA GLY A 22 0.46 -4.99 4.32
C GLY A 22 -0.15 -6.30 4.78
N SER A 23 -1.44 -6.28 5.04
CA SER A 23 -2.18 -7.47 5.47
C SER A 23 -2.40 -8.50 4.38
N THR A 24 -2.28 -8.09 3.11
CA THR A 24 -2.62 -8.90 1.94
C THR A 24 -1.54 -8.87 0.85
N ARG A 25 -0.53 -7.98 0.99
CA ARG A 25 0.55 -7.80 0.02
C ARG A 25 1.87 -7.50 0.72
N LYS A 26 2.98 -7.95 0.14
CA LYS A 26 4.35 -7.59 0.54
C LYS A 26 5.04 -6.86 -0.61
N VAL A 27 5.73 -5.76 -0.31
CA VAL A 27 6.25 -4.83 -1.32
C VAL A 27 7.76 -4.87 -1.34
N TYR A 28 8.32 -5.08 -2.53
CA TYR A 28 9.75 -5.15 -2.78
C TYR A 28 10.16 -4.10 -3.80
N ARG A 29 11.18 -3.30 -3.51
CA ARG A 29 11.73 -2.32 -4.45
C ARG A 29 12.77 -2.97 -5.36
N VAL A 30 12.69 -2.68 -6.65
CA VAL A 30 13.67 -3.06 -7.66
C VAL A 30 13.89 -1.87 -8.59
N ASP A 31 15.04 -1.21 -8.44
CA ASP A 31 15.38 0.00 -9.17
C ASP A 31 14.28 1.08 -9.05
N GLU A 32 13.60 1.39 -10.16
CA GLU A 32 12.53 2.37 -10.31
C GLU A 32 11.11 1.76 -10.19
N PHE A 33 11.01 0.47 -9.84
CA PHE A 33 9.77 -0.26 -9.72
C PHE A 33 9.58 -0.83 -8.31
N VAL A 34 8.35 -1.19 -8.00
CA VAL A 34 7.99 -2.06 -6.88
C VAL A 34 7.27 -3.31 -7.40
N ILE A 35 7.56 -4.43 -6.77
CA ILE A 35 6.83 -5.69 -6.91
C ILE A 35 5.98 -5.82 -5.65
N LYS A 36 4.64 -5.77 -5.80
CA LYS A 36 3.73 -6.11 -4.70
C LYS A 36 3.32 -7.57 -4.87
N VAL A 37 3.87 -8.44 -4.03
CA VAL A 37 3.52 -9.87 -3.99
C VAL A 37 2.21 -10.05 -3.25
N HIS A 38 1.26 -10.77 -3.85
CA HIS A 38 -0.03 -11.06 -3.24
C HIS A 38 0.11 -12.19 -2.22
N LEU A 39 -0.12 -11.89 -0.95
CA LEU A 39 -0.10 -12.87 0.14
C LEU A 39 -1.47 -13.54 0.35
N HIS A 40 -2.51 -12.92 -0.21
CA HIS A 40 -3.90 -13.36 -0.10
C HIS A 40 -4.67 -12.93 -1.37
N PRO A 41 -5.75 -13.64 -1.78
CA PRO A 41 -6.56 -13.25 -2.94
C PRO A 41 -7.10 -11.81 -2.93
N ILE A 42 -7.29 -11.22 -1.74
CA ILE A 42 -7.68 -9.81 -1.59
C ILE A 42 -6.58 -8.86 -2.11
N GLY A 43 -5.31 -9.25 -2.02
CA GLY A 43 -4.20 -8.50 -2.60
C GLY A 43 -4.30 -8.42 -4.12
N TYR A 44 -4.61 -9.54 -4.77
CA TYR A 44 -4.84 -9.58 -6.21
C TYR A 44 -6.05 -8.72 -6.63
N LYS A 45 -7.16 -8.82 -5.89
CA LYS A 45 -8.35 -7.96 -6.13
C LYS A 45 -8.03 -6.47 -6.03
N GLN A 46 -7.25 -6.06 -5.03
CA GLN A 46 -6.77 -4.68 -4.92
C GLN A 46 -5.98 -4.27 -6.16
N SER A 47 -5.06 -5.10 -6.64
CA SER A 47 -4.24 -4.75 -7.80
C SER A 47 -5.00 -4.74 -9.13
N LEU A 48 -6.04 -5.55 -9.27
CA LEU A 48 -6.99 -5.42 -10.39
C LEU A 48 -7.71 -4.06 -10.36
N ASN A 49 -8.16 -3.63 -9.18
CA ASN A 49 -8.78 -2.31 -9.02
C ASN A 49 -7.77 -1.18 -9.31
N GLU A 50 -6.53 -1.28 -8.82
CA GLU A 50 -5.48 -0.29 -9.08
C GLU A 50 -5.24 -0.11 -10.60
N ILE A 51 -5.10 -1.20 -11.36
CA ILE A 51 -4.85 -1.07 -12.80
C ILE A 51 -6.08 -0.54 -13.56
N GLU A 52 -7.30 -0.92 -13.16
CA GLU A 52 -8.53 -0.37 -13.74
C GLU A 52 -8.64 1.14 -13.50
N ILE A 53 -8.45 1.57 -12.26
CA ILE A 53 -8.46 2.99 -11.86
C ILE A 53 -7.38 3.75 -12.62
N TYR A 54 -6.17 3.21 -12.69
CA TYR A 54 -5.05 3.86 -13.36
C TYR A 54 -5.35 4.10 -14.85
N GLU A 55 -5.81 3.08 -15.58
CA GLU A 55 -6.15 3.21 -17.00
C GLU A 55 -7.32 4.18 -17.23
N TYR A 56 -8.31 4.18 -16.34
CA TYR A 56 -9.40 5.14 -16.37
C TYR A 56 -8.90 6.60 -16.21
N MET A 57 -8.01 6.84 -15.26
CA MET A 57 -7.44 8.16 -14.99
C MET A 57 -6.46 8.62 -16.07
N LYS A 58 -5.73 7.69 -16.67
CA LYS A 58 -4.83 7.93 -17.80
C LYS A 58 -5.60 8.41 -19.03
N ALA A 59 -6.75 7.80 -19.34
CA ALA A 59 -7.63 8.26 -20.41
C ALA A 59 -8.17 9.70 -20.20
N ARG A 60 -8.06 10.24 -18.97
CA ARG A 60 -8.50 11.58 -18.58
C ARG A 60 -7.34 12.55 -18.34
N ASN A 61 -6.10 12.15 -18.60
CA ASN A 61 -4.88 12.94 -18.38
C ASN A 61 -4.69 13.39 -16.91
N VAL A 62 -5.07 12.55 -15.94
CA VAL A 62 -4.84 12.80 -14.49
C VAL A 62 -4.06 11.68 -13.80
N SER A 63 -3.45 10.79 -14.59
CA SER A 63 -2.67 9.65 -14.09
C SER A 63 -1.32 10.03 -13.50
N ASP A 64 -0.84 11.26 -13.68
CA ASP A 64 0.40 11.78 -13.09
C ASP A 64 0.32 11.89 -11.55
N LEU A 65 -0.88 11.89 -11.00
CA LEU A 65 -1.16 11.87 -9.56
C LEU A 65 -1.17 10.47 -8.94
N LEU A 66 -1.10 9.43 -9.77
CA LEU A 66 -1.17 8.03 -9.38
C LEU A 66 0.13 7.34 -9.75
N ALA A 67 0.60 6.44 -8.91
CA ALA A 67 1.75 5.65 -9.26
C ALA A 67 1.41 4.68 -10.40
N GLU A 68 2.21 4.74 -11.45
CA GLU A 68 1.98 4.04 -12.71
C GLU A 68 1.88 2.52 -12.52
N MET A 69 0.72 1.96 -12.89
CA MET A 69 0.49 0.53 -12.91
C MET A 69 1.04 -0.07 -14.22
N VAL A 70 2.00 -0.99 -14.10
CA VAL A 70 2.72 -1.54 -15.26
C VAL A 70 2.24 -2.94 -15.60
N TYR A 71 1.99 -3.77 -14.59
CA TYR A 71 1.63 -5.17 -14.77
C TYR A 71 0.87 -5.72 -13.58
N VAL A 72 -0.07 -6.64 -13.82
CA VAL A 72 -0.79 -7.38 -12.79
C VAL A 72 -1.00 -8.82 -13.27
N ASN A 73 -0.78 -9.78 -12.38
CA ASN A 73 -1.28 -11.15 -12.50
C ASN A 73 -1.73 -11.66 -11.12
N GLU A 74 -2.05 -12.95 -11.01
CA GLU A 74 -2.55 -13.52 -9.75
C GLU A 74 -1.53 -13.46 -8.60
N ASP A 75 -0.24 -13.50 -8.90
CA ASP A 75 0.83 -13.57 -7.90
C ASP A 75 1.39 -12.20 -7.50
N ILE A 76 1.46 -11.27 -8.45
CA ILE A 76 2.13 -9.97 -8.28
C ILE A 76 1.42 -8.83 -9.01
N CYS A 77 1.67 -7.61 -8.55
CA CYS A 77 1.61 -6.42 -9.40
C CYS A 77 2.96 -5.70 -9.45
N ILE A 78 3.18 -4.96 -10.53
CA ILE A 78 4.34 -4.09 -10.72
C ILE A 78 3.85 -2.67 -10.92
N GLN A 79 4.41 -1.76 -10.12
CA GLN A 79 4.10 -0.35 -10.15
C GLN A 79 5.40 0.46 -10.16
N ARG A 80 5.37 1.70 -10.65
CA ARG A 80 6.50 2.61 -10.49
C ARG A 80 6.72 2.97 -9.02
N TYR A 81 7.98 3.01 -8.60
CA TYR A 81 8.37 3.36 -7.24
C TYR A 81 8.34 4.87 -7.02
N TYR A 82 7.87 5.27 -5.84
CA TYR A 82 7.89 6.63 -5.30
C TYR A 82 8.42 6.58 -3.87
N GLU A 83 9.08 7.65 -3.43
CA GLU A 83 9.66 7.70 -2.10
C GLU A 83 8.57 7.78 -1.03
N ASN A 84 8.61 6.90 -0.03
CA ASN A 84 7.60 6.89 1.03
C ASN A 84 7.63 8.19 1.84
N LEU A 85 6.47 8.64 2.31
CA LEU A 85 6.41 9.73 3.27
C LEU A 85 7.10 9.32 4.59
N GLU A 86 7.82 10.26 5.20
CA GLU A 86 8.40 10.04 6.52
C GLU A 86 7.30 9.76 7.56
N LEU A 87 7.54 8.74 8.39
CA LEU A 87 6.68 8.43 9.51
C LEU A 87 6.77 9.52 10.59
N LYS A 88 5.64 9.82 11.25
CA LYS A 88 5.62 10.68 12.43
C LYS A 88 5.60 9.81 13.67
N ASN A 89 6.58 9.96 14.55
CA ASN A 89 6.73 9.12 15.75
C ASN A 89 6.73 7.60 15.43
N ASN A 90 7.34 7.20 14.30
CA ASN A 90 7.36 5.81 13.80
C ASN A 90 5.98 5.25 13.42
N GLN A 91 5.04 6.11 13.03
CA GLN A 91 3.68 5.74 12.65
C GLN A 91 3.24 6.46 11.36
N THR A 92 2.31 5.83 10.65
CA THR A 92 1.54 6.52 9.61
C THR A 92 0.64 7.56 10.28
N TYR A 93 0.14 8.50 9.48
CA TYR A 93 -0.76 9.54 9.94
C TYR A 93 -1.77 9.86 8.85
N GLU A 94 -2.94 10.35 9.24
CA GLU A 94 -3.93 10.82 8.28
C GLU A 94 -3.51 12.19 7.73
N LEU A 95 -3.50 12.31 6.40
CA LEU A 95 -3.30 13.59 5.73
C LEU A 95 -4.55 14.46 5.87
N ASN A 96 -4.36 15.69 6.34
CA ASN A 96 -5.44 16.68 6.33
C ASN A 96 -5.61 17.24 4.91
N VAL A 97 -6.53 16.65 4.14
CA VAL A 97 -6.83 17.03 2.74
C VAL A 97 -7.20 18.51 2.60
N VAL A 98 -7.69 19.17 3.66
CA VAL A 98 -8.05 20.59 3.62
C VAL A 98 -6.81 21.46 3.79
N GLU A 99 -5.98 21.17 4.79
CA GLU A 99 -4.91 22.04 5.28
C GLU A 99 -3.51 21.70 4.75
N ASP A 100 -3.27 20.47 4.30
CA ASP A 100 -1.95 20.04 3.85
C ASP A 100 -1.58 20.75 2.54
N CYS A 101 -0.56 21.60 2.60
CA CYS A 101 -0.10 22.41 1.47
C CYS A 101 0.45 21.57 0.30
N ARG A 102 0.82 20.32 0.55
CA ARG A 102 1.30 19.39 -0.47
C ARG A 102 0.17 18.82 -1.32
N ILE A 103 -1.10 19.03 -0.94
CA ILE A 103 -2.27 18.51 -1.64
C ILE A 103 -2.84 19.59 -2.58
N PRO A 104 -2.49 19.58 -3.88
CA PRO A 104 -3.01 20.54 -4.83
C PRO A 104 -4.51 20.31 -5.10
N PRO A 105 -5.24 21.32 -5.64
CA PRO A 105 -6.65 21.18 -6.00
C PRO A 105 -6.96 19.98 -6.91
N LYS A 106 -6.06 19.64 -7.85
CA LYS A 106 -6.21 18.47 -8.72
C LYS A 106 -6.23 17.15 -7.94
N LEU A 107 -5.38 17.02 -6.91
CA LEU A 107 -5.35 15.83 -6.06
C LEU A 107 -6.62 15.76 -5.21
N LYS A 108 -7.10 16.89 -4.66
CA LYS A 108 -8.39 16.90 -3.93
C LYS A 108 -9.56 16.45 -4.81
N ALA A 109 -9.57 16.85 -6.08
CA ALA A 109 -10.59 16.42 -7.03
C ALA A 109 -10.47 14.92 -7.33
N LEU A 110 -9.26 14.42 -7.57
CA LEU A 110 -8.99 13.00 -7.77
C LEU A 110 -9.47 12.16 -6.58
N LEU A 111 -9.10 12.52 -5.34
CA LEU A 111 -9.50 11.77 -4.15
C LEU A 111 -11.03 11.70 -3.99
N ARG A 112 -11.76 12.76 -4.35
CA ARG A 112 -13.23 12.75 -4.37
C ARG A 112 -13.78 11.84 -5.46
N GLU A 113 -13.17 11.84 -6.64
CA GLU A 113 -13.59 10.95 -7.73
C GLU A 113 -13.35 9.49 -7.37
N LEU A 114 -12.21 9.15 -6.77
CA LEU A 114 -11.91 7.81 -6.26
C LEU A 114 -12.95 7.33 -5.23
N ASP A 115 -13.25 8.17 -4.24
CA ASP A 115 -14.26 7.86 -3.21
C ASP A 115 -15.66 7.66 -3.82
N GLN A 116 -16.10 8.55 -4.71
CA GLN A 116 -17.48 8.54 -5.21
C GLN A 116 -17.74 7.54 -6.33
N ARG A 117 -16.74 7.29 -7.20
CA ARG A 117 -16.91 6.47 -8.40
C ARG A 117 -16.43 5.04 -8.19
N PHE A 118 -15.32 4.87 -7.50
CA PHE A 118 -14.65 3.58 -7.34
C PHE A 118 -14.84 2.97 -5.96
N ASP A 119 -15.57 3.67 -5.08
CA ASP A 119 -15.74 3.27 -3.67
C ASP A 119 -14.38 3.09 -2.97
N SER A 120 -13.34 3.81 -3.42
CA SER A 120 -12.00 3.66 -2.88
C SER A 120 -11.96 4.04 -1.40
N PHE A 121 -11.24 3.25 -0.62
CA PHE A 121 -11.13 3.36 0.83
C PHE A 121 -9.71 3.74 1.25
N ASP A 122 -9.58 4.25 2.48
CA ASP A 122 -8.30 4.58 3.11
C ASP A 122 -7.42 5.61 2.36
N LEU A 123 -8.05 6.45 1.54
CA LEU A 123 -7.38 7.40 0.64
C LEU A 123 -6.56 8.53 1.32
N LYS A 124 -6.51 8.56 2.65
CA LYS A 124 -5.85 9.64 3.41
C LYS A 124 -4.70 9.15 4.29
N ASP A 125 -4.50 7.85 4.44
CA ASP A 125 -3.37 7.34 5.21
C ASP A 125 -2.06 7.71 4.47
N SER A 126 -1.11 8.29 5.20
CA SER A 126 0.18 8.73 4.65
C SER A 126 0.98 7.62 3.94
N SER A 127 0.78 6.35 4.32
CA SER A 127 1.45 5.19 3.68
C SER A 127 0.89 4.86 2.30
N ASN A 128 -0.28 5.39 1.96
CA ASN A 128 -0.88 5.26 0.64
C ASN A 128 -0.36 6.34 -0.33
N PHE A 129 0.57 7.20 0.12
CA PHE A 129 1.24 8.21 -0.70
C PHE A 129 2.74 7.98 -0.77
N GLY A 130 3.33 8.47 -1.86
CA GLY A 130 4.76 8.66 -2.03
C GLY A 130 5.06 10.04 -2.61
N LEU A 131 6.35 10.34 -2.77
CA LEU A 131 6.87 11.56 -3.37
C LEU A 131 7.51 11.25 -4.73
N ASP A 132 7.22 12.09 -5.72
CA ASP A 132 7.97 12.12 -6.98
C ASP A 132 9.33 12.84 -6.80
N ALA A 133 10.13 12.92 -7.87
CA ALA A 133 11.45 13.53 -7.83
C ALA A 133 11.41 15.05 -7.54
N GLU A 134 10.27 15.68 -7.76
CA GLU A 134 10.00 17.08 -7.53
C GLU A 134 9.39 17.35 -6.14
N GLY A 135 9.10 16.29 -5.36
CA GLY A 135 8.53 16.37 -4.02
C GLY A 135 7.01 16.53 -3.98
N HIS A 136 6.30 16.25 -5.06
CA HIS A 136 4.83 16.22 -5.08
C HIS A 136 4.28 14.89 -4.59
N LEU A 137 3.10 14.95 -3.97
CA LEU A 137 2.37 13.75 -3.55
C LEU A 137 1.83 12.97 -4.74
N VAL A 138 2.12 11.67 -4.75
CA VAL A 138 1.59 10.67 -5.67
C VAL A 138 0.90 9.59 -4.85
N LEU A 139 -0.32 9.20 -5.24
CA LEU A 139 -1.05 8.13 -4.57
C LEU A 139 -0.53 6.77 -5.07
N ILE A 140 0.00 5.96 -4.16
CA ILE A 140 0.69 4.69 -4.46
C ILE A 140 -0.14 3.46 -4.13
N ASP A 141 -1.15 3.59 -3.27
CA ASP A 141 -2.12 2.54 -2.96
C ASP A 141 -3.54 3.10 -3.00
N PHE A 142 -4.35 2.55 -3.90
CA PHE A 142 -5.70 3.04 -4.19
C PHE A 142 -6.64 1.93 -4.65
N GLY A 143 -6.25 0.67 -4.43
CA GLY A 143 -6.99 -0.51 -4.88
C GLY A 143 -8.06 -1.01 -3.92
N MET A 144 -7.99 -0.62 -2.66
CA MET A 144 -8.96 -1.05 -1.65
C MET A 144 -10.27 -0.30 -1.84
N THR A 145 -11.39 -1.02 -1.88
CA THR A 145 -12.74 -0.43 -1.85
C THR A 145 -13.39 -0.64 -0.50
N LYS A 146 -14.37 0.19 -0.12
CA LYS A 146 -15.11 0.00 1.14
C LYS A 146 -15.83 -1.33 1.14
N SER A 147 -16.46 -1.68 0.02
CA SER A 147 -17.11 -2.98 -0.14
C SER A 147 -16.14 -4.14 0.07
N LEU A 148 -14.96 -4.14 -0.55
CA LEU A 148 -13.97 -5.21 -0.38
C LEU A 148 -13.45 -5.27 1.07
N TYR A 149 -13.22 -4.11 1.68
CA TYR A 149 -12.78 -4.00 3.07
C TYR A 149 -13.83 -4.58 4.04
N GLU A 150 -15.08 -4.14 3.95
CA GLU A 150 -16.14 -4.53 4.88
C GLU A 150 -16.62 -5.97 4.67
N THR A 151 -16.71 -6.44 3.43
CA THR A 151 -17.31 -7.76 3.13
C THR A 151 -16.30 -8.91 3.15
N GLU A 152 -15.02 -8.64 2.91
CA GLU A 152 -14.00 -9.69 2.87
C GLU A 152 -12.88 -9.46 3.90
N TRP A 153 -12.29 -8.26 3.94
CA TRP A 153 -11.13 -8.02 4.79
C TRP A 153 -11.47 -8.09 6.27
N VAL A 154 -12.49 -7.36 6.73
CA VAL A 154 -12.90 -7.29 8.14
C VAL A 154 -13.25 -8.68 8.69
N PRO A 155 -14.13 -9.49 8.05
CA PRO A 155 -14.45 -10.83 8.55
C PRO A 155 -13.23 -11.75 8.68
N LEU A 156 -12.28 -11.66 7.75
CA LEU A 156 -11.06 -12.48 7.80
C LEU A 156 -10.09 -12.00 8.86
N ALA A 157 -9.96 -10.68 9.05
CA ALA A 157 -9.15 -10.09 10.11
C ALA A 157 -9.69 -10.48 11.50
N GLU A 158 -11.00 -10.36 11.71
CA GLU A 158 -11.68 -10.77 12.96
C GLU A 158 -11.55 -12.27 13.24
N ALA A 159 -11.61 -13.10 12.19
CA ALA A 159 -11.34 -14.54 12.28
C ALA A 159 -9.85 -14.89 12.50
N GLY A 160 -8.95 -13.89 12.48
CA GLY A 160 -7.51 -14.07 12.64
C GLY A 160 -6.81 -14.72 11.46
N LYS A 161 -7.43 -14.71 10.27
CA LYS A 161 -6.86 -15.23 9.02
C LYS A 161 -5.96 -14.21 8.32
N LEU A 162 -6.29 -12.92 8.46
CA LEU A 162 -5.43 -11.81 8.05
C LEU A 162 -4.77 -11.17 9.27
N PRO A 163 -3.54 -10.65 9.13
CA PRO A 163 -2.91 -9.90 10.20
C PRO A 163 -3.65 -8.57 10.44
N GLN A 164 -3.91 -8.31 11.71
CA GLN A 164 -4.43 -7.05 12.23
C GLN A 164 -3.29 -6.09 12.56
N ILE A 165 -3.61 -4.81 12.70
CA ILE A 165 -2.64 -3.75 12.98
C ILE A 165 -2.85 -3.28 14.41
N TYR A 166 -1.80 -3.28 15.23
CA TYR A 166 -1.84 -2.79 16.61
C TYR A 166 -0.69 -1.82 16.87
N PHE A 167 -0.94 -0.76 17.63
CA PHE A 167 0.11 0.16 18.09
C PHE A 167 0.55 -0.26 19.49
N GLU A 168 1.72 -0.89 19.59
CA GLU A 168 2.27 -1.38 20.85
C GLU A 168 3.80 -1.26 20.86
N LYS A 169 4.40 -1.34 22.05
CA LYS A 169 5.87 -1.42 22.18
C LYS A 169 6.39 -2.75 21.66
N CYS A 170 7.28 -2.70 20.68
CA CYS A 170 8.01 -3.89 20.24
C CYS A 170 8.84 -4.45 21.40
N ARG A 171 8.65 -5.73 21.73
CA ARG A 171 9.34 -6.38 22.87
C ARG A 171 10.86 -6.50 22.71
N VAL A 172 11.39 -6.30 21.49
CA VAL A 172 12.82 -6.39 21.19
C VAL A 172 13.48 -5.02 21.25
N CYS A 173 12.99 -4.04 20.47
CA CYS A 173 13.59 -2.70 20.44
C CYS A 173 13.02 -1.72 21.48
N GLY A 174 11.91 -2.05 22.14
CA GLY A 174 11.24 -1.21 23.15
C GLY A 174 10.47 0.00 22.59
N ILE A 175 10.59 0.29 21.30
CA ILE A 175 9.94 1.42 20.62
C ILE A 175 8.47 1.08 20.35
N GLU A 176 7.58 2.02 20.64
CA GLU A 176 6.16 1.95 20.24
C GLU A 176 6.04 2.23 18.74
N LYS A 177 5.50 1.25 18.00
CA LYS A 177 5.29 1.33 16.56
C LYS A 177 4.19 0.39 16.11
N GLU A 178 3.84 0.47 14.84
CA GLU A 178 2.85 -0.37 14.21
C GLU A 178 3.30 -1.85 14.16
N LEU A 179 2.54 -2.74 14.80
CA LEU A 179 2.78 -4.17 14.84
C LEU A 179 1.67 -4.90 14.06
N ARG A 180 2.06 -5.77 13.12
CA ARG A 180 1.15 -6.69 12.43
C ARG A 180 0.93 -7.93 13.30
N MET A 181 -0.29 -8.31 13.63
CA MET A 181 -0.65 -9.41 14.54
C MET A 181 -1.56 -10.44 13.87
N TYR A 182 -1.18 -11.71 13.86
CA TYR A 182 -1.90 -12.79 13.17
C TYR A 182 -2.99 -13.41 14.05
N GLY A 183 -4.09 -12.68 14.21
CA GLY A 183 -5.24 -13.06 15.03
C GLY A 183 -5.06 -12.83 16.53
N GLN A 184 -6.16 -12.94 17.29
CA GLN A 184 -6.20 -12.57 18.72
C GLN A 184 -5.26 -13.38 19.63
N LYS A 185 -4.80 -14.55 19.17
CA LYS A 185 -3.91 -15.44 19.95
C LYS A 185 -2.43 -15.23 19.63
N ASP A 186 -2.09 -14.36 18.69
CA ASP A 186 -0.70 -14.05 18.37
C ASP A 186 -0.05 -13.32 19.55
N LYS A 187 0.97 -13.96 20.13
CA LYS A 187 1.75 -13.44 21.26
C LYS A 187 3.04 -12.78 20.81
N ASP A 188 3.37 -12.80 19.52
CA ASP A 188 4.61 -12.24 19.01
C ASP A 188 4.51 -10.72 18.88
N ARG A 189 4.78 -10.00 19.96
CA ARG A 189 4.76 -8.52 19.99
C ARG A 189 6.06 -7.90 19.47
N ARG A 190 6.49 -8.29 18.27
CA ARG A 190 7.68 -7.75 17.59
C ARG A 190 7.27 -6.92 16.37
N CYS A 191 8.02 -5.88 16.07
CA CYS A 191 7.86 -5.16 14.80
C CYS A 191 8.50 -5.94 13.65
N TYR A 192 8.17 -5.55 12.42
CA TYR A 192 8.76 -6.12 11.22
C TYR A 192 10.29 -6.12 11.27
N ASP A 193 10.92 -4.96 11.54
CA ASP A 193 12.39 -4.82 11.63
C ASP A 193 13.05 -5.73 12.66
N CYS A 194 12.34 -6.13 13.72
CA CYS A 194 12.85 -7.01 14.77
C CYS A 194 12.53 -8.49 14.51
N GLY A 195 12.10 -8.83 13.30
CA GLY A 195 11.99 -10.21 12.83
C GLY A 195 10.61 -10.82 12.96
N LYS A 196 9.52 -10.05 12.86
CA LYS A 196 8.15 -10.59 12.71
C LYS A 196 7.86 -11.01 11.25
N GLN A 197 8.84 -11.65 10.63
CA GLN A 197 8.81 -12.07 9.22
C GLN A 197 7.66 -13.04 8.92
#